data_AF-A0A9N9NFW0-F1
#
_entry.id   AF-A0A9N9NFW0-F1
#
_cell.length_a   1.000
_cell.length_b   1.000
_cell.length_c   1.000
_cell.angle_alpha   90.00
_cell.angle_beta   90.00
_cell.angle_gamma   90.00
#
_symmetry.space_group_name_H-M   'P 1'
#
loop_
_entity.id
_entity.type
_entity.pdbx_description
1 polymer ?
#
loop_
_entity_poly.entity_id
_entity_poly.type
_entity_poly.pdbx_seq_one_letter_code
_entity_poly.pdbx_strand_id
1 'polypeptide(L)'
;MLKNFPVSQFISDIWGQDIEQLWYEFYQLYSILQQPQLSDQVYQYKVDAENWADVMPYMYVFAKHVPIFMQQLKAKGLSLQIFSISAIKKKNHKQIRLFFGDTTMEGGSKKMSVVYDMMSYENKQFFYLINNISTEITIQNIHIYNKENLLN
;
A
#
# COMPACT_ATOMS: atom_id res chain seq x y z
N MET A 1 9.60 -5.08 6.31
CA MET A 1 10.81 -5.49 5.59
C MET A 1 11.88 -4.39 5.55
N LEU A 2 11.57 -3.13 5.21
CA LEU A 2 12.62 -2.10 5.02
C LEU A 2 13.38 -1.65 6.29
N LYS A 3 12.80 -1.75 7.49
CA LYS A 3 13.37 -1.15 8.71
C LYS A 3 14.71 -1.75 9.17
N ASN A 4 14.90 -3.06 8.98
CA ASN A 4 16.06 -3.81 9.49
C ASN A 4 16.66 -4.68 8.38
N PHE A 5 16.87 -4.13 7.19
CA PHE A 5 17.45 -4.90 6.09
C PHE A 5 18.96 -5.07 6.36
N PRO A 6 19.45 -6.28 6.67
CA PRO A 6 20.81 -6.46 7.18
C PRO A 6 21.79 -6.54 6.00
N VAL A 7 22.10 -5.40 5.38
CA VAL A 7 22.96 -5.34 4.18
C VAL A 7 24.32 -5.99 4.44
N SER A 8 24.88 -5.79 5.65
CA SER A 8 26.16 -6.37 6.07
C SER A 8 26.18 -7.90 6.14
N GLN A 9 25.02 -8.58 6.13
CA GLN A 9 24.96 -10.04 6.05
C GLN A 9 25.16 -10.55 4.61
N PHE A 10 24.97 -9.70 3.61
CA PHE A 10 25.05 -10.07 2.18
C PHE A 10 26.27 -9.48 1.48
N ILE A 11 26.78 -8.36 1.97
CA ILE A 11 27.98 -7.68 1.46
C ILE A 11 29.02 -7.72 2.57
N SER A 12 30.16 -8.35 2.31
CA SER A 12 31.26 -8.43 3.27
C SER A 12 31.93 -7.07 3.47
N ASP A 13 32.68 -6.98 4.56
CA ASP A 13 33.60 -5.87 4.86
C ASP A 13 32.92 -4.53 5.18
N ILE A 14 33.75 -3.50 5.31
CA ILE A 14 33.35 -2.12 5.70
C ILE A 14 32.29 -1.56 4.74
N TRP A 15 32.35 -1.95 3.46
CA TRP A 15 31.35 -1.58 2.47
C TRP A 15 29.93 -2.01 2.83
N GLY A 16 29.76 -3.23 3.37
CA GLY A 16 28.44 -3.69 3.82
C GLY A 16 27.89 -2.83 4.96
N GLN A 17 28.77 -2.39 5.87
CA GLN A 17 28.42 -1.53 7.00
C GLN A 17 28.04 -0.11 6.55
N ASP A 18 28.82 0.48 5.63
CA ASP A 18 28.56 1.82 5.09
C ASP A 18 27.21 1.88 4.35
N ILE A 19 26.91 0.87 3.53
CA ILE A 19 25.63 0.78 2.82
C ILE A 19 24.47 0.57 3.80
N GLU A 20 24.67 -0.23 4.84
CA GLU A 20 23.66 -0.41 5.88
C GLU A 20 23.37 0.89 6.63
N GLN A 21 24.40 1.68 6.94
CA GLN A 21 24.26 3.00 7.57
C GLN A 21 23.47 3.96 6.67
N LEU A 22 23.82 4.05 5.39
CA LEU A 22 23.06 4.85 4.42
C LEU A 22 21.59 4.38 4.34
N TRP A 23 21.35 3.08 4.39
CA TRP A 23 20.00 2.54 4.39
C TRP A 23 19.20 2.95 5.63
N TYR A 24 19.81 2.95 6.81
CA TYR A 24 19.17 3.43 8.03
C TYR A 24 18.83 4.92 7.94
N GLU A 25 19.75 5.76 7.45
CA GLU A 25 19.52 7.20 7.27
C GLU A 25 18.39 7.47 6.27
N PHE A 26 18.39 6.78 5.13
CA PHE A 26 17.30 6.83 4.17
C PHE A 26 15.96 6.45 4.81
N TYR A 27 15.95 5.37 5.59
CA TYR A 27 14.74 4.88 6.23
C TYR A 27 14.18 5.87 7.26
N GLN A 28 15.03 6.58 8.01
CA GLN A 28 14.59 7.64 8.91
C GLN A 28 13.86 8.75 8.15
N LEU A 29 14.46 9.24 7.06
CA LEU A 29 13.84 10.25 6.19
C LEU A 29 12.53 9.76 5.60
N TYR A 30 12.51 8.54 5.08
CA TYR A 30 11.32 7.90 4.52
C TYR A 30 10.19 7.77 5.56
N SER A 31 10.53 7.45 6.82
CA SER A 31 9.54 7.29 7.87
C SER A 31 8.79 8.60 8.19
N ILE A 32 9.48 9.75 8.09
CA ILE A 32 8.88 11.08 8.25
C ILE A 32 7.84 11.34 7.15
N LEU A 33 8.13 10.95 5.91
CA LEU A 33 7.20 11.08 4.77
C LEU A 33 5.94 10.24 4.93
N GLN A 34 6.03 9.14 5.68
CA GLN A 34 4.91 8.25 5.96
C GLN A 34 4.14 8.62 7.23
N GLN A 35 4.43 9.75 7.89
CA GLN A 35 3.66 10.17 9.05
C GLN A 35 2.26 10.69 8.62
N PRO A 36 1.20 10.32 9.35
CA PRO A 36 -0.16 10.79 9.05
C PRO A 36 -0.32 12.30 9.28
N GLN A 37 0.54 12.89 10.13
CA GLN A 37 0.62 14.31 10.40
C GLN A 37 2.08 14.76 10.35
N LEU A 38 2.33 15.96 9.82
CA LEU A 38 3.66 16.52 9.68
C LEU A 38 4.09 17.20 10.99
N SER A 39 5.16 16.70 11.61
CA SER A 39 5.74 17.26 12.84
C SER A 39 6.78 18.36 12.55
N ASP A 40 7.43 18.88 13.60
CA ASP A 40 8.58 19.79 13.46
C ASP A 40 9.83 19.09 12.87
N GLN A 41 9.83 17.75 12.79
CA GLN A 41 10.90 16.98 12.17
C GLN A 41 11.07 17.27 10.67
N VAL A 42 10.10 17.93 10.03
CA VAL A 42 10.21 18.41 8.64
C VAL A 42 11.41 19.36 8.44
N TYR A 43 11.76 20.15 9.46
CA TYR A 43 12.93 21.03 9.38
C TYR A 43 14.24 20.25 9.43
N GLN A 44 14.32 19.24 10.30
CA GLN A 44 15.48 18.35 10.40
C GLN A 44 15.65 17.52 9.12
N TYR A 45 14.54 16.97 8.60
CA TYR A 45 14.52 16.28 7.30
C TYR A 45 15.15 17.12 6.18
N LYS A 46 14.84 18.42 6.13
CA LYS A 46 15.40 19.31 5.10
C LYS A 46 16.93 19.35 5.19
N VAL A 47 17.48 19.52 6.38
CA VAL A 47 18.93 19.58 6.61
C VAL A 47 19.59 18.25 6.26
N ASP A 48 19.01 17.14 6.72
CA ASP A 48 19.57 15.81 6.52
C ASP A 48 19.54 15.37 5.04
N ALA A 49 18.45 15.69 4.33
CA ALA A 49 18.29 15.34 2.94
C ALA A 49 19.18 16.18 1.99
N GLU A 50 19.67 17.36 2.40
CA GLU A 50 20.55 18.18 1.56
C GLU A 50 21.87 17.48 1.21
N ASN A 51 22.36 16.60 2.08
CA ASN A 51 23.56 15.80 1.85
C ASN A 51 23.39 14.77 0.72
N TRP A 52 22.17 14.57 0.21
CA TRP A 52 21.81 13.52 -0.75
C TRP A 52 21.54 14.07 -2.16
N ALA A 53 21.68 15.38 -2.36
CA ALA A 53 21.26 16.07 -3.59
C ALA A 53 22.10 15.72 -4.84
N ASP A 54 23.36 15.28 -4.66
CA ASP A 54 24.33 15.14 -5.75
C ASP A 54 24.33 13.77 -6.44
N VAL A 55 23.46 12.85 -6.02
CA VAL A 55 23.51 11.45 -6.50
C VAL A 55 22.70 11.23 -7.78
N MET A 56 21.44 11.69 -7.82
CA MET A 56 20.49 11.41 -8.93
C MET A 56 19.39 12.47 -9.04
N PRO A 57 18.77 12.68 -10.23
CA PRO A 57 17.65 13.63 -10.39
C PRO A 57 16.48 13.40 -9.42
N TYR A 58 16.15 12.13 -9.12
CA TYR A 58 15.13 11.80 -8.13
C TYR A 58 15.54 12.17 -6.70
N MET A 59 16.81 11.99 -6.36
CA MET A 59 17.35 12.38 -5.06
C MET A 59 17.41 13.90 -4.90
N TYR A 60 17.69 14.62 -5.99
CA TYR A 60 17.59 16.08 -6.00
C TYR A 60 16.16 16.56 -5.68
N VAL A 61 15.15 15.98 -6.34
CA VAL A 61 13.74 16.31 -6.05
C VAL A 61 13.38 15.96 -4.60
N PHE A 62 13.83 14.81 -4.12
CA PHE A 62 13.64 14.33 -2.75
C PHE A 62 14.29 15.26 -1.71
N ALA A 63 15.49 15.74 -1.97
CA ALA A 63 16.25 16.60 -1.07
C ALA A 63 15.78 18.05 -1.08
N LYS A 64 15.48 18.60 -2.27
CA LYS A 64 15.22 20.03 -2.43
C LYS A 64 13.73 20.37 -2.45
N HIS A 65 12.91 19.59 -3.16
CA HIS A 65 11.49 19.96 -3.37
C HIS A 65 10.55 19.34 -2.34
N VAL A 66 10.77 18.09 -1.92
CA VAL A 66 9.92 17.42 -0.93
C VAL A 66 9.85 18.16 0.42
N PRO A 67 10.96 18.65 1.03
CA PRO A 67 10.86 19.39 2.28
C PRO A 67 10.09 20.70 2.15
N ILE A 68 10.28 21.44 1.05
CA ILE A 68 9.55 22.68 0.77
C ILE A 68 8.05 22.38 0.65
N PHE A 69 7.71 21.32 -0.08
CA PHE A 69 6.32 20.90 -0.23
C PHE A 69 5.71 20.47 1.11
N MET A 70 6.44 19.71 1.94
CA MET A 70 5.99 19.35 3.28
C MET A 70 5.73 20.57 4.18
N GLN A 71 6.55 21.61 4.12
CA GLN A 71 6.31 22.85 4.87
C GLN A 71 4.99 23.51 4.45
N GLN A 72 4.72 23.55 3.14
CA GLN A 72 3.46 24.07 2.60
C GLN A 72 2.25 23.22 3.01
N LEU A 73 2.39 21.90 3.01
CA LEU A 73 1.35 20.99 3.47
C LEU A 73 1.07 21.16 4.96
N LYS A 74 2.12 21.29 5.77
CA LYS A 74 2.01 21.53 7.21
C LYS A 74 1.26 22.83 7.50
N ALA A 75 1.56 23.91 6.77
CA ALA A 75 0.83 25.18 6.90
C ALA A 75 -0.67 25.04 6.58
N LYS A 76 -1.06 24.06 5.76
CA LYS A 76 -2.45 23.74 5.42
C LYS A 76 -3.07 22.64 6.31
N GLY A 77 -2.33 22.11 7.28
CA GLY A 77 -2.78 20.97 8.10
C GLY A 77 -2.93 19.66 7.33
N LEU A 78 -2.23 19.52 6.20
CA LEU A 78 -2.28 18.34 5.33
C LEU A 78 -1.02 17.48 5.49
N SER A 79 -1.12 16.20 5.12
CA SER A 79 0.01 15.27 5.09
C SER A 79 0.32 14.80 3.67
N LEU A 80 1.55 14.31 3.48
CA LEU A 80 1.99 13.83 2.18
C LEU A 80 1.25 12.56 1.74
N GLN A 81 0.73 11.78 2.69
CA GLN A 81 -0.01 10.54 2.43
C GLN A 81 -1.24 10.76 1.54
N ILE A 82 -1.89 11.92 1.62
CA ILE A 82 -3.10 12.24 0.84
C ILE A 82 -2.80 12.20 -0.68
N PHE A 83 -1.57 12.51 -1.08
CA PHE A 83 -1.11 12.49 -2.46
C PHE A 83 -0.59 11.12 -2.91
N SER A 84 -0.69 10.09 -2.05
CA SER A 84 -0.26 8.74 -2.38
C SER A 84 -1.20 8.06 -3.37
N ILE A 85 -0.63 7.50 -4.44
CA ILE A 85 -1.37 6.71 -5.45
C ILE A 85 -1.66 5.28 -4.95
N SER A 86 -1.28 4.95 -3.72
CA SER A 86 -1.43 3.60 -3.13
C SER A 86 -2.88 3.09 -3.17
N ALA A 87 -3.87 3.95 -2.89
CA ALA A 87 -5.27 3.58 -2.90
C ALA A 87 -5.74 3.15 -4.31
N ILE A 88 -5.35 3.89 -5.34
CA ILE A 88 -5.69 3.60 -6.74
C ILE A 88 -5.03 2.30 -7.19
N LYS A 89 -3.74 2.11 -6.88
CA LYS A 89 -3.02 0.86 -7.19
C LYS A 89 -3.67 -0.34 -6.51
N LYS A 90 -4.06 -0.21 -5.23
CA LYS A 90 -4.74 -1.27 -4.48
C LYS A 90 -6.11 -1.60 -5.06
N LYS A 91 -6.90 -0.59 -5.46
CA LYS A 91 -8.19 -0.80 -6.13
C LYS A 91 -8.01 -1.56 -7.43
N ASN A 92 -7.08 -1.11 -8.28
CA ASN A 92 -6.79 -1.76 -9.55
C ASN A 92 -6.32 -3.21 -9.37
N HIS A 93 -5.37 -3.46 -8.47
CA HIS A 93 -4.91 -4.82 -8.18
C HIS A 93 -6.04 -5.75 -7.72
N LYS A 94 -6.93 -5.27 -6.85
CA LYS A 94 -8.11 -6.04 -6.42
C LYS A 94 -9.07 -6.33 -7.56
N GLN A 95 -9.33 -5.35 -8.43
CA GLN A 95 -10.19 -5.54 -9.61
C GLN A 95 -9.60 -6.56 -10.57
N ILE A 96 -8.32 -6.42 -10.90
CA ILE A 96 -7.62 -7.39 -11.77
C ILE A 96 -7.68 -8.78 -11.16
N ARG A 97 -7.35 -8.92 -9.88
CA ARG A 97 -7.38 -10.21 -9.20
C ARG A 97 -8.78 -10.83 -9.13
N LEU A 98 -9.82 -10.05 -8.86
CA LEU A 98 -11.19 -10.55 -8.68
C LEU A 98 -11.84 -10.97 -10.00
N PHE A 99 -11.66 -10.17 -11.05
CA PHE A 99 -12.36 -10.38 -12.32
C PHE A 99 -11.53 -11.10 -13.36
N PHE A 100 -10.20 -11.00 -13.28
CA PHE A 100 -9.28 -11.57 -14.26
C PHE A 100 -8.31 -12.62 -13.67
N GLY A 101 -8.35 -12.86 -12.36
CA GLY A 101 -7.45 -13.83 -11.71
C GLY A 101 -7.64 -15.26 -12.21
N ASP A 102 -8.88 -15.62 -12.56
CA ASP A 102 -9.24 -16.96 -13.05
C ASP A 102 -9.26 -17.05 -14.60
N THR A 103 -8.98 -15.95 -15.30
CA THR A 103 -9.03 -15.94 -16.77
C THR A 103 -7.66 -16.35 -17.31
N THR A 104 -7.54 -17.56 -17.85
CA THR A 104 -6.35 -17.97 -18.61
C THR A 104 -6.27 -17.15 -19.91
N MET A 105 -5.07 -17.04 -20.49
CA MET A 105 -4.81 -16.19 -21.67
C MET A 105 -5.66 -16.52 -22.92
N GLU A 106 -6.39 -17.64 -22.92
CA GLU A 106 -7.29 -18.07 -24.00
C GLU A 106 -8.77 -17.67 -23.79
N GLY A 107 -9.06 -16.88 -22.76
CA GLY A 107 -10.42 -16.44 -22.45
C GLY A 107 -11.16 -17.41 -21.53
N GLY A 108 -11.92 -16.84 -20.59
CA GLY A 108 -12.68 -17.60 -19.60
C GLY A 108 -13.87 -18.32 -20.24
N SER A 109 -14.16 -19.54 -19.78
CA SER A 109 -15.32 -20.34 -20.20
C SER A 109 -16.67 -19.83 -19.67
N LYS A 110 -16.70 -18.66 -19.04
CA LYS A 110 -17.92 -18.09 -18.45
C LYS A 110 -18.88 -17.62 -19.55
N LYS A 111 -20.16 -17.94 -19.34
CA LYS A 111 -21.28 -17.55 -20.22
C LYS A 111 -21.52 -16.03 -20.27
N MET A 112 -21.19 -15.31 -19.19
CA MET A 112 -21.34 -13.87 -19.07
C MET A 112 -20.01 -13.15 -19.31
N SER A 113 -20.07 -11.94 -19.86
CA SER A 113 -18.89 -11.10 -20.04
C SER A 113 -18.35 -10.58 -18.70
N VAL A 114 -17.04 -10.35 -18.63
CA VAL A 114 -16.39 -9.77 -17.43
C VAL A 114 -16.99 -8.41 -17.06
N VAL A 115 -17.42 -7.63 -18.05
CA VAL A 115 -18.08 -6.33 -17.85
C VAL A 115 -19.40 -6.50 -17.10
N TYR A 116 -20.18 -7.54 -17.40
CA TYR A 116 -21.42 -7.82 -16.67
C TYR A 116 -21.14 -8.22 -15.22
N ASP A 117 -20.12 -9.04 -14.98
CA ASP A 117 -19.70 -9.44 -13.63
C ASP A 117 -19.28 -8.20 -12.80
N MET A 118 -18.51 -7.28 -13.41
CA MET A 118 -18.11 -6.02 -12.78
C MET A 118 -19.31 -5.13 -12.43
N MET A 119 -20.21 -4.86 -13.37
CA MET A 119 -21.39 -4.03 -13.13
C MET A 119 -22.29 -4.64 -12.06
N SER A 120 -22.52 -5.95 -12.12
CA SER A 120 -23.34 -6.66 -11.14
C SER A 120 -22.74 -6.61 -9.75
N TYR A 121 -21.41 -6.71 -9.62
CA TYR A 121 -20.71 -6.59 -8.36
C TYR A 121 -20.81 -5.17 -7.78
N GLU A 122 -20.51 -4.13 -8.57
CA GLU A 122 -20.57 -2.74 -8.12
C GLU A 122 -21.99 -2.33 -7.71
N ASN A 123 -23.00 -2.72 -8.50
CA ASN A 123 -24.40 -2.45 -8.19
C ASN A 123 -24.85 -3.11 -6.87
N LYS A 124 -24.38 -4.33 -6.57
CA LYS A 124 -24.65 -4.98 -5.28
C LYS A 124 -24.01 -4.22 -4.11
N GLN A 125 -22.79 -3.73 -4.27
CA GLN A 125 -22.14 -2.93 -3.23
C GLN A 125 -22.91 -1.62 -2.95
N PHE A 126 -23.37 -0.94 -4.00
CA PHE A 126 -24.21 0.25 -3.86
C PHE A 126 -25.52 -0.05 -3.16
N PHE A 127 -26.19 -1.14 -3.53
CA PHE A 127 -27.42 -1.56 -2.86
C PHE A 127 -27.19 -1.79 -1.36
N TYR A 128 -26.14 -2.50 -0.96
CA TYR A 128 -25.86 -2.73 0.45
C TYR A 128 -25.56 -1.44 1.20
N LEU A 129 -24.81 -0.51 0.59
CA LEU A 129 -24.48 0.78 1.19
C LEU A 129 -25.74 1.63 1.41
N ILE A 130 -26.60 1.75 0.38
CA ILE A 130 -27.82 2.56 0.44
C ILE A 130 -28.79 2.01 1.51
N ASN A 131 -28.85 0.68 1.65
CA ASN A 131 -29.76 0.03 2.59
C ASN A 131 -29.13 -0.22 3.98
N ASN A 132 -27.92 0.28 4.24
CA ASN A 132 -27.17 0.04 5.49
C ASN A 132 -27.07 -1.45 5.88
N ILE A 133 -26.98 -2.34 4.90
CA ILE A 133 -26.84 -3.79 5.11
C ILE A 133 -25.35 -4.09 5.32
N SER A 134 -24.99 -4.71 6.44
CA SER A 134 -23.61 -5.11 6.69
C SER A 134 -23.15 -6.13 5.64
N THR A 135 -21.99 -5.86 5.04
CA THR A 135 -21.29 -6.79 4.15
C THR A 135 -20.28 -7.67 4.88
N GLU A 136 -20.18 -7.53 6.21
CA GLU A 136 -19.34 -8.42 7.02
C GLU A 136 -19.97 -9.82 7.05
N ILE A 137 -19.28 -10.77 6.43
CA ILE A 137 -19.59 -12.18 6.60
C ILE A 137 -19.23 -12.55 8.04
N THR A 138 -20.20 -12.53 8.95
CA THR A 138 -20.07 -13.29 10.20
C THR A 138 -19.97 -14.76 9.82
N ILE A 139 -18.76 -15.31 9.86
CA ILE A 139 -18.54 -16.75 9.72
C ILE A 139 -19.17 -17.41 10.95
N GLN A 140 -20.45 -17.74 10.87
CA GLN A 140 -21.05 -18.71 11.76
C GLN A 140 -20.58 -20.07 11.26
N ASN A 141 -19.69 -20.71 12.00
CA ASN A 141 -19.27 -22.09 11.74
C ASN A 141 -20.52 -22.97 11.69
N ILE A 142 -20.95 -23.36 10.49
CA ILE A 142 -22.03 -24.32 10.32
C ILE A 142 -21.47 -25.66 10.76
N HIS A 143 -21.71 -26.03 12.02
CA HIS A 143 -21.48 -27.40 12.49
C HIS A 143 -22.50 -28.30 11.78
N ILE A 144 -22.03 -29.05 10.78
CA ILE A 144 -22.80 -30.13 10.18
C ILE A 144 -22.88 -31.24 11.23
N TYR A 145 -24.02 -31.37 11.92
CA TYR A 145 -24.30 -32.55 12.71
C TYR A 145 -24.53 -33.73 11.75
N ASN A 146 -23.66 -34.73 11.85
CA ASN A 146 -23.68 -35.92 11.01
C ASN A 146 -25.03 -36.65 11.07
N LYS A 147 -25.47 -37.05 9.88
CA LYS A 147 -26.71 -37.75 9.57
C LYS A 147 -26.47 -39.26 9.72
N GLU A 148 -26.42 -39.78 10.95
CA GLU A 148 -26.18 -41.22 11.22
C GLU A 148 -27.40 -42.01 11.73
N ASN A 149 -28.63 -41.48 11.71
CA ASN A 149 -29.81 -42.22 12.19
C ASN A 149 -30.90 -42.44 11.12
N LEU A 150 -30.56 -43.04 9.98
CA LEU A 150 -31.56 -43.56 9.01
C LEU A 150 -31.15 -44.90 8.39
N LEU A 151 -30.71 -45.85 9.23
CA LEU A 151 -30.78 -47.29 8.93
C LEU A 151 -31.22 -48.02 10.20
N ASN A 152 -32.52 -48.02 10.45
CA ASN A 152 -33.22 -49.08 11.18
C ASN A 152 -34.22 -49.71 10.21
#